data_AF-A0A972TWY6-F1
#
_entry.id   AF-A0A972TWY6-F1
#
_cell.length_a   1.000
_cell.length_b   1.000
_cell.length_c   1.000
_cell.angle_alpha   90.00
_cell.angle_beta   90.00
_cell.angle_gamma   90.00
#
_symmetry.space_group_name_H-M   'P 1'
#
loop_
_entity.id
_entity.type
_entity.pdbx_description
1 polymer ?
#
loop_
_entity_poly.entity_id
_entity_poly.type
_entity_poly.pdbx_seq_one_letter_code
_entity_poly.pdbx_strand_id
1 'polypeptide(L)'
;MICKYGKILILIIAITFFCNNSFAEDTKRVVILPFEIHSQTDAAQLQNQISSSLANELLKAEAIRIVEKKEFEDLIKGKIMDEELAIDVGKETGADFVITGSLTRIGNLISTDVRVIDVGHEEGSHSIYAQGMGMENIGALALKLSDEILLKTLSDQKIAKVEFTGNERVETSAIYNILTNTKGKLFSRKNLSADIKAIYKMGYFRDVRADVTDSPEGKIIRFTLQEMPMITAIEIIGNDDIDKDDIKEELSIEPKQLLTLEKVTSDAENIRKLYKKEGYLNAEVAHKIEESDKTVRVIFTIKENKRIYIKKITFEGNKAYTTDDLRDMIDISEWGIFHFLTDSGLLDEEKLNQGIDKLTAFYHNNGYINARIAEPEITHDEKWIYVRIVVTEGKQFRVGAVKITGDTLTTDRSELLEKLKINKKDYFDRESIVKDVDYLTEACNNEGYAYASVVPQTVPDEKDQKVNVTYNIDKGSLVYINRISIIGNTKTRDKVIRRQLAIMEGDLYNRRKLKSSYMRLTQLRYFS
;
A
#
# COMPACT_ATOMS: atom_id res chain seq x y z
N MET A 1 -35.19 -58.87 47.11
CA MET A 1 -35.56 -57.71 47.95
C MET A 1 -34.86 -56.47 47.43
N ILE A 2 -35.66 -55.48 47.03
CA ILE A 2 -35.47 -54.03 47.23
C ILE A 2 -34.28 -53.33 46.53
N CYS A 3 -34.59 -52.74 45.36
CA CYS A 3 -34.55 -51.29 45.07
C CYS A 3 -33.35 -50.42 45.54
N LYS A 4 -32.62 -49.78 44.60
CA LYS A 4 -32.76 -48.33 44.27
C LYS A 4 -31.70 -47.81 43.26
N TYR A 5 -32.24 -47.38 42.10
CA TYR A 5 -31.91 -46.25 41.21
C TYR A 5 -30.60 -45.45 41.34
N GLY A 6 -29.96 -45.21 40.18
CA GLY A 6 -29.08 -44.09 39.90
C GLY A 6 -28.82 -43.92 38.39
N LYS A 7 -29.52 -42.98 37.76
CA LYS A 7 -29.58 -42.66 36.32
C LYS A 7 -28.19 -42.38 35.70
N ILE A 8 -27.89 -42.97 34.54
CA ILE A 8 -26.90 -42.46 33.58
C ILE A 8 -27.66 -41.99 32.34
N LEU A 9 -27.57 -40.68 32.11
CA LEU A 9 -28.10 -39.94 30.97
C LEU A 9 -27.16 -40.15 29.78
N ILE A 10 -27.54 -40.95 28.80
CA ILE A 10 -26.85 -41.03 27.50
C ILE A 10 -27.44 -39.91 26.62
N LEU A 11 -26.62 -38.89 26.38
CA LEU A 11 -26.89 -37.80 25.46
C LEU A 11 -26.85 -38.35 24.02
N ILE A 12 -28.03 -38.59 23.44
CA ILE A 12 -28.16 -38.86 22.01
C ILE A 12 -27.88 -37.55 21.27
N ILE A 13 -26.70 -37.47 20.64
CA ILE A 13 -26.38 -36.45 19.65
C ILE A 13 -27.25 -36.74 18.43
N ALA A 14 -28.39 -36.05 18.35
CA ALA A 14 -29.16 -35.95 17.11
C ALA A 14 -28.34 -35.09 16.14
N ILE A 15 -27.54 -35.76 15.30
CA ILE A 15 -27.01 -35.18 14.07
C ILE A 15 -28.23 -34.88 13.20
N THR A 16 -28.74 -33.66 13.34
CA THR A 16 -29.64 -33.08 12.36
C THR A 16 -28.82 -32.93 11.09
N PHE A 17 -28.98 -33.90 10.20
CA PHE A 17 -28.74 -33.73 8.78
C PHE A 17 -29.48 -32.46 8.37
N PHE A 18 -28.76 -31.33 8.31
CA PHE A 18 -29.15 -30.27 7.40
C PHE A 18 -29.14 -30.93 6.03
N CYS A 19 -30.34 -31.27 5.54
CA CYS A 19 -30.53 -31.44 4.12
C CYS A 19 -29.96 -30.20 3.47
N ASN A 20 -28.77 -30.33 2.88
CA ASN A 20 -28.42 -29.52 1.74
C ASN A 20 -29.53 -29.77 0.73
N ASN A 21 -30.56 -28.94 0.75
CA ASN A 21 -31.34 -28.70 -0.45
C ASN A 21 -30.31 -28.13 -1.43
N SER A 22 -29.69 -29.03 -2.17
CA SER A 22 -29.17 -28.74 -3.49
C SER A 22 -30.37 -28.19 -4.24
N PHE A 23 -30.51 -26.86 -4.25
CA PHE A 23 -31.35 -26.20 -5.23
C PHE A 23 -30.83 -26.69 -6.58
N ALA A 24 -31.54 -27.63 -7.20
CA ALA A 24 -31.29 -28.03 -8.56
C ALA A 24 -31.39 -26.75 -9.38
N GLU A 25 -30.26 -26.30 -9.91
CA GLU A 25 -30.21 -25.19 -10.84
C GLU A 25 -31.12 -25.60 -12.01
N ASP A 26 -32.19 -24.83 -12.23
CA ASP A 26 -33.22 -25.14 -13.22
C ASP A 26 -32.63 -24.92 -14.62
N THR A 27 -31.81 -25.86 -15.07
CA THR A 27 -31.07 -25.76 -16.33
C THR A 27 -32.04 -25.88 -17.49
N LYS A 28 -32.04 -24.92 -18.42
CA LYS A 28 -32.85 -24.96 -19.64
C LYS A 28 -32.14 -25.74 -20.73
N ARG A 29 -32.84 -26.71 -21.31
CA ARG A 29 -32.38 -27.48 -22.48
C ARG A 29 -32.72 -26.73 -23.75
N VAL A 30 -31.70 -26.50 -24.58
CA VAL A 30 -31.81 -25.68 -25.78
C VAL A 30 -31.33 -26.45 -27.00
N VAL A 31 -32.15 -26.49 -28.05
CA VAL A 31 -31.75 -26.99 -29.38
C VAL A 31 -31.34 -25.81 -30.24
N ILE A 32 -30.23 -25.94 -30.97
CA ILE A 32 -29.82 -24.98 -31.99
C ILE A 32 -29.92 -25.68 -33.35
N LEU A 33 -30.92 -25.31 -34.14
CA LEU A 33 -31.10 -25.82 -35.49
C LEU A 33 -30.10 -25.19 -36.47
N PRO A 34 -29.75 -25.87 -37.57
CA PRO A 34 -28.87 -25.29 -38.58
C PRO A 34 -29.49 -24.03 -39.19
N PHE A 35 -28.73 -22.94 -39.21
CA PHE A 35 -29.20 -21.66 -39.75
C PHE A 35 -29.32 -21.74 -41.28
N GLU A 36 -30.38 -21.18 -41.84
CA GLU A 36 -30.51 -21.00 -43.29
C GLU A 36 -29.53 -19.93 -43.77
N ILE A 37 -28.68 -20.26 -44.76
CA ILE A 37 -27.65 -19.32 -45.23
C ILE A 37 -27.99 -18.81 -46.62
N HIS A 38 -28.16 -17.49 -46.74
CA HIS A 38 -28.31 -16.79 -48.01
C HIS A 38 -27.00 -16.07 -48.35
N SER A 39 -26.10 -16.75 -49.06
CA SER A 39 -24.79 -16.21 -49.46
C SER A 39 -24.38 -16.73 -50.84
N GLN A 40 -23.64 -15.92 -51.61
CA GLN A 40 -23.06 -16.33 -52.90
C GLN A 40 -21.85 -17.26 -52.76
N THR A 41 -21.13 -17.21 -51.62
CA THR A 41 -19.96 -18.04 -51.31
C THR A 41 -19.98 -18.49 -49.84
N ASP A 42 -19.22 -19.55 -49.53
CA ASP A 42 -18.88 -19.96 -48.15
C ASP A 42 -20.06 -20.34 -47.25
N ALA A 43 -21.21 -20.74 -47.83
CA ALA A 43 -22.44 -20.99 -47.08
C ALA A 43 -22.29 -22.03 -45.95
N ALA A 44 -21.62 -23.16 -46.23
CA ALA A 44 -21.39 -24.21 -45.23
C ALA A 44 -20.45 -23.75 -44.09
N GLN A 45 -19.44 -22.94 -44.41
CA GLN A 45 -18.52 -22.39 -43.42
C GLN A 45 -19.24 -21.37 -42.52
N LEU A 46 -20.05 -20.50 -43.11
CA LEU A 46 -20.88 -19.52 -42.39
C LEU A 46 -21.83 -20.21 -41.42
N GLN A 47 -22.53 -21.25 -41.87
CA GLN A 47 -23.46 -22.02 -41.05
C GLN A 47 -22.76 -22.63 -39.84
N ASN A 48 -21.63 -23.32 -40.06
CA ASN A 48 -20.88 -23.94 -38.96
C ASN A 48 -20.37 -22.88 -37.98
N GLN A 49 -19.83 -21.77 -38.48
CA GLN A 49 -19.22 -20.74 -37.64
C GLN A 49 -20.24 -20.02 -36.77
N ILE A 50 -21.42 -19.64 -37.30
CA ILE A 50 -22.47 -18.99 -36.49
C ILE A 50 -23.04 -19.96 -35.46
N SER A 51 -23.36 -21.19 -35.86
CA SER A 51 -23.90 -22.21 -34.95
C SER A 51 -22.92 -22.57 -33.84
N SER A 52 -21.63 -22.77 -34.16
CA SER A 52 -20.62 -23.09 -33.16
C SER A 52 -20.32 -21.92 -32.23
N SER A 53 -20.25 -20.69 -32.78
CA SER A 53 -19.98 -19.50 -31.96
C SER A 53 -21.14 -19.24 -31.02
N LEU A 54 -22.39 -19.31 -31.50
CA LEU A 54 -23.58 -19.13 -30.67
C LEU A 54 -23.67 -20.22 -29.59
N ALA A 55 -23.43 -21.48 -29.95
CA ALA A 55 -23.39 -22.57 -28.98
C ALA A 55 -22.34 -22.33 -27.89
N ASN A 56 -21.13 -21.92 -28.27
CA ASN A 56 -20.05 -21.63 -27.33
C ASN A 56 -20.39 -20.46 -26.39
N GLU A 57 -21.06 -19.42 -26.89
CA GLU A 57 -21.49 -18.29 -26.06
C GLU A 57 -22.61 -18.69 -25.09
N LEU A 58 -23.62 -19.44 -25.56
CA LEU A 58 -24.72 -19.92 -24.72
C LEU A 58 -24.24 -20.87 -23.61
N LEU A 59 -23.25 -21.73 -23.90
CA LEU A 59 -22.64 -22.63 -22.91
C LEU A 59 -21.86 -21.92 -21.80
N LYS A 60 -21.54 -20.62 -21.95
CA LYS A 60 -20.94 -19.84 -20.85
C LYS A 60 -21.93 -19.57 -19.71
N ALA A 61 -23.24 -19.68 -19.97
CA ALA A 61 -24.26 -19.60 -18.95
C ALA A 61 -24.43 -20.97 -18.28
N GLU A 62 -24.17 -21.06 -16.97
CA GLU A 62 -24.27 -22.30 -16.19
C GLU A 62 -25.68 -22.93 -16.24
N ALA A 63 -26.71 -22.11 -16.49
CA ALA A 63 -28.11 -22.52 -16.58
C ALA A 63 -28.56 -23.02 -17.97
N ILE A 64 -27.66 -23.16 -18.96
CA ILE A 64 -27.99 -23.67 -20.30
C ILE A 64 -27.34 -25.03 -20.56
N ARG A 65 -28.13 -25.95 -21.12
CA ARG A 65 -27.64 -27.21 -21.69
C ARG A 65 -28.04 -27.30 -23.15
N ILE A 66 -27.06 -27.47 -24.04
CA ILE A 66 -27.33 -27.63 -25.47
C ILE A 66 -27.54 -29.11 -25.78
N VAL A 67 -28.62 -29.42 -26.49
CA VAL A 67 -28.91 -30.76 -27.02
C VAL A 67 -27.93 -31.09 -28.15
N GLU A 68 -27.32 -32.28 -28.12
CA GLU A 68 -26.34 -32.64 -29.14
C GLU A 68 -26.99 -32.85 -30.50
N LYS A 69 -26.31 -32.44 -31.58
CA LYS A 69 -26.83 -32.56 -32.96
C LYS A 69 -27.33 -33.97 -33.30
N LYS A 70 -26.64 -35.01 -32.82
CA LYS A 70 -26.99 -36.41 -33.07
C LYS A 70 -28.38 -36.80 -32.54
N GLU A 71 -28.89 -36.09 -31.52
CA GLU A 71 -30.21 -36.36 -30.93
C GLU A 71 -31.36 -35.91 -31.85
N PHE A 72 -31.12 -34.97 -32.78
CA PHE A 72 -32.16 -34.43 -33.66
C PHE A 72 -31.83 -34.43 -35.16
N GLU A 73 -30.64 -34.86 -35.57
CA GLU A 73 -30.20 -34.84 -36.97
C GLU A 73 -31.13 -35.64 -37.90
N ASP A 74 -31.64 -36.79 -37.43
CA ASP A 74 -32.58 -37.61 -38.20
C ASP A 74 -33.99 -36.97 -38.30
N LEU A 75 -34.37 -36.13 -37.33
CA LEU A 75 -35.68 -35.46 -37.30
C LEU A 75 -35.78 -34.36 -38.36
N ILE A 76 -34.65 -33.73 -38.70
CA ILE A 76 -34.56 -32.59 -39.63
C ILE A 76 -34.15 -32.99 -41.06
N LYS A 77 -33.69 -34.23 -41.28
CA LYS A 77 -33.12 -34.66 -42.55
C LYS A 77 -34.14 -34.63 -43.69
N GLY A 78 -33.87 -33.81 -44.70
CA GLY A 78 -34.71 -33.71 -45.91
C GLY A 78 -36.02 -32.95 -45.73
N LYS A 79 -36.20 -32.24 -44.61
CA LYS A 79 -37.39 -31.42 -44.33
C LYS A 79 -37.08 -29.92 -44.46
N ILE A 80 -38.13 -29.12 -44.67
CA ILE A 80 -38.05 -27.66 -44.70
C ILE A 80 -38.00 -27.15 -43.25
N MET A 81 -37.18 -26.14 -42.99
CA MET A 81 -36.96 -25.63 -41.64
C MET A 81 -38.01 -24.57 -41.28
N ASP A 82 -39.21 -25.04 -40.93
CA ASP A 82 -40.31 -24.20 -40.47
C ASP A 82 -40.53 -24.28 -38.94
N GLU A 83 -41.45 -23.47 -38.43
CA GLU A 83 -41.75 -23.37 -37.01
C GLU A 83 -42.40 -24.65 -36.46
N GLU A 84 -43.18 -25.35 -37.30
CA GLU A 84 -43.82 -26.62 -36.95
C GLU A 84 -42.76 -27.71 -36.71
N LEU A 85 -41.80 -27.85 -37.63
CA LEU A 85 -40.68 -28.77 -37.47
C LEU A 85 -39.83 -28.41 -36.25
N ALA A 86 -39.59 -27.12 -35.99
CA ALA A 86 -38.81 -26.69 -34.85
C ALA A 86 -39.48 -27.06 -33.52
N ILE A 87 -40.80 -26.88 -33.39
CA ILE A 87 -41.56 -27.31 -32.21
C ILE A 87 -41.52 -28.83 -32.05
N ASP A 88 -41.67 -29.60 -33.13
CA ASP A 88 -41.60 -31.06 -33.09
C ASP A 88 -40.23 -31.55 -32.62
N VAL A 89 -39.14 -30.96 -33.13
CA VAL A 89 -37.79 -31.26 -32.66
C VAL A 89 -37.64 -30.93 -31.17
N GLY A 90 -38.17 -29.80 -30.72
CA GLY A 90 -38.17 -29.41 -29.32
C GLY A 90 -38.86 -30.46 -28.43
N LYS A 91 -40.05 -30.91 -28.83
CA LYS A 91 -40.83 -31.94 -28.10
C LYS A 91 -40.13 -33.29 -28.07
N GLU A 92 -39.63 -33.76 -29.19
CA GLU A 92 -38.96 -35.09 -29.31
C GLU A 92 -37.62 -35.13 -28.56
N THR A 93 -36.89 -34.01 -28.51
CA THR A 93 -35.62 -33.92 -27.77
C THR A 93 -35.82 -33.59 -26.28
N GLY A 94 -37.03 -33.19 -25.88
CA GLY A 94 -37.33 -32.67 -24.54
C GLY A 94 -36.58 -31.37 -24.24
N ALA A 95 -36.44 -30.50 -25.25
CA ALA A 95 -35.86 -29.17 -25.10
C ALA A 95 -36.94 -28.18 -24.64
N ASP A 96 -36.54 -27.23 -23.80
CA ASP A 96 -37.40 -26.12 -23.37
C ASP A 96 -37.49 -25.05 -24.46
N PHE A 97 -36.38 -24.83 -25.19
CA PHE A 97 -36.30 -23.85 -26.25
C PHE A 97 -35.64 -24.38 -27.51
N VAL A 98 -36.09 -23.90 -28.66
CA VAL A 98 -35.51 -24.18 -29.97
C VAL A 98 -35.11 -22.86 -30.63
N ILE A 99 -33.85 -22.79 -31.06
CA ILE A 99 -33.27 -21.64 -31.74
C ILE A 99 -33.09 -22.01 -33.21
N THR A 100 -33.68 -21.23 -34.10
CA THR A 100 -33.56 -21.36 -35.56
C THR A 100 -33.43 -19.99 -36.19
N GLY A 101 -33.07 -19.88 -37.46
CA GLY A 101 -32.96 -18.58 -38.10
C GLY A 101 -32.28 -18.61 -39.44
N SER A 102 -32.13 -17.42 -40.02
CA SER A 102 -31.41 -17.21 -41.27
C SER A 102 -30.25 -16.24 -41.09
N LEU A 103 -29.20 -16.43 -41.87
CA LEU A 103 -28.07 -15.52 -42.02
C LEU A 103 -27.96 -15.15 -43.49
N THR A 104 -28.06 -13.85 -43.77
CA THR A 104 -27.91 -13.30 -45.11
C THR A 104 -26.61 -12.54 -45.23
N ARG A 105 -25.82 -12.83 -46.26
CA ARG A 105 -24.59 -12.11 -46.59
C ARG A 105 -24.72 -11.42 -47.93
N ILE A 106 -24.58 -10.09 -47.92
CA ILE A 106 -24.58 -9.25 -49.12
C ILE A 106 -23.27 -8.45 -49.14
N GLY A 107 -22.34 -8.85 -50.01
CA GLY A 107 -20.99 -8.30 -50.04
C GLY A 107 -20.27 -8.51 -48.70
N ASN A 108 -20.03 -7.41 -47.98
CA ASN A 108 -19.40 -7.43 -46.66
C ASN A 108 -20.41 -7.32 -45.50
N LEU A 109 -21.70 -7.10 -45.77
CA LEU A 109 -22.73 -7.02 -44.75
C LEU A 109 -23.26 -8.42 -44.41
N ILE A 110 -23.35 -8.72 -43.12
CA ILE A 110 -23.96 -9.93 -42.58
C ILE A 110 -25.14 -9.51 -41.71
N SER A 111 -26.31 -10.07 -41.95
CA SER A 111 -27.50 -9.89 -41.12
C SER A 111 -28.08 -11.23 -40.71
N THR A 112 -28.54 -11.34 -39.48
CA THR A 112 -29.16 -12.54 -38.92
C THR A 112 -30.55 -12.24 -38.42
N ASP A 113 -31.50 -13.10 -38.76
CA ASP A 113 -32.83 -13.16 -38.18
C ASP A 113 -32.95 -14.48 -37.42
N VAL A 114 -32.99 -14.40 -36.09
CA VAL A 114 -32.99 -15.57 -35.20
C VAL A 114 -34.32 -15.64 -34.49
N ARG A 115 -34.93 -16.82 -34.48
CA ARG A 115 -36.15 -17.11 -33.75
C ARG A 115 -35.86 -17.98 -32.55
N VAL A 116 -36.34 -17.55 -31.39
CA VAL A 116 -36.36 -18.33 -30.16
C VAL A 116 -37.79 -18.81 -29.94
N ILE A 117 -37.98 -20.13 -29.96
CA ILE A 117 -39.26 -20.81 -29.81
C ILE A 117 -39.29 -21.44 -28.42
N ASP A 118 -40.28 -21.08 -27.59
CA ASP A 118 -40.60 -21.78 -26.34
C ASP A 118 -41.47 -23.00 -26.68
N VAL A 119 -41.01 -24.20 -26.30
CA VAL A 119 -41.71 -25.46 -26.63
C VAL A 119 -42.92 -25.68 -25.72
N GLY A 120 -42.96 -25.05 -24.54
CA GLY A 120 -43.96 -25.24 -23.50
C GLY A 120 -45.10 -24.22 -23.49
N HIS A 121 -44.94 -23.06 -24.14
CA HIS A 121 -45.94 -21.99 -24.18
C HIS A 121 -46.35 -21.65 -25.63
N GLU A 122 -47.66 -21.50 -25.88
CA GLU A 122 -48.19 -21.07 -27.20
C GLU A 122 -47.92 -19.58 -27.52
N GLU A 123 -47.23 -18.85 -26.64
CA GLU A 123 -46.80 -17.48 -26.92
C GLU A 123 -45.65 -17.49 -27.92
N GLY A 124 -45.96 -17.01 -29.14
CA GLY A 124 -45.18 -17.13 -30.37
C GLY A 124 -43.66 -16.92 -30.32
N SER A 125 -43.03 -17.40 -31.39
CA SER A 125 -41.60 -17.24 -31.64
C SER A 125 -41.13 -15.78 -31.54
N HIS A 126 -40.01 -15.58 -30.86
CA HIS A 126 -39.40 -14.27 -30.70
C HIS A 126 -38.28 -14.08 -31.71
N SER A 127 -38.43 -13.09 -32.60
CA SER A 127 -37.38 -12.73 -33.55
C SER A 127 -36.36 -11.77 -32.94
N ILE A 128 -35.09 -12.07 -33.17
CA ILE A 128 -33.91 -11.33 -32.74
C ILE A 128 -33.13 -11.01 -34.01
N TYR A 129 -32.92 -9.72 -34.25
CA TYR A 129 -32.18 -9.23 -35.42
C TYR A 129 -30.81 -8.67 -35.03
N ALA A 130 -29.77 -9.12 -35.71
CA ALA A 130 -28.43 -8.56 -35.57
C ALA A 130 -27.76 -8.37 -36.93
N GLN A 131 -26.88 -7.36 -37.04
CA GLN A 131 -26.14 -7.07 -38.26
C GLN A 131 -24.72 -6.62 -37.97
N GLY A 132 -23.78 -6.96 -38.84
CA GLY A 132 -22.37 -6.67 -38.72
C GLY A 132 -21.69 -6.61 -40.10
N MET A 133 -20.49 -6.03 -40.14
CA MET A 133 -19.66 -5.98 -41.35
C MET A 133 -18.48 -6.93 -41.22
N GLY A 134 -18.13 -7.68 -42.25
CA GLY A 134 -16.97 -8.58 -42.24
C GLY A 134 -17.21 -9.92 -41.57
N MET A 135 -16.53 -10.94 -42.09
CA MET A 135 -16.60 -12.33 -41.60
C MET A 135 -15.98 -12.50 -40.21
N GLU A 136 -15.02 -11.65 -39.87
CA GLU A 136 -14.34 -11.60 -38.58
C GLU A 136 -15.28 -11.21 -37.42
N ASN A 137 -16.42 -10.57 -37.73
CA ASN A 137 -17.38 -10.10 -36.72
C ASN A 137 -18.51 -11.09 -36.43
N ILE A 138 -18.49 -12.30 -37.02
CA ILE A 138 -19.47 -13.36 -36.71
C ILE A 138 -19.45 -13.75 -35.23
N GLY A 139 -18.28 -13.74 -34.58
CA GLY A 139 -18.19 -13.98 -33.14
C GLY A 139 -18.86 -12.89 -32.31
N ALA A 140 -18.69 -11.62 -32.68
CA ALA A 140 -19.36 -10.50 -32.01
C ALA A 140 -20.88 -10.51 -32.23
N LEU A 141 -21.33 -10.92 -33.42
CA LEU A 141 -22.74 -11.18 -33.72
C LEU A 141 -23.29 -12.30 -32.84
N ALA A 142 -22.58 -13.43 -32.74
CA ALA A 142 -22.98 -14.55 -31.90
C ALA A 142 -23.09 -14.16 -30.41
N LEU A 143 -22.16 -13.34 -29.90
CA LEU A 143 -22.20 -12.81 -28.53
C LEU A 143 -23.43 -11.92 -28.31
N LYS A 144 -23.73 -11.01 -29.25
CA LYS A 144 -24.91 -10.16 -29.14
C LYS A 144 -26.20 -10.98 -29.18
N LEU A 145 -26.27 -11.97 -30.08
CA LEU A 145 -27.41 -12.88 -30.17
C LEU A 145 -27.56 -13.71 -28.90
N SER A 146 -26.47 -14.23 -28.33
CA SER A 146 -26.54 -15.01 -27.10
C SER A 146 -27.07 -14.19 -25.94
N ASP A 147 -26.68 -12.92 -25.80
CA ASP A 147 -27.19 -12.06 -24.73
C ASP A 147 -28.73 -11.91 -24.82
N GLU A 148 -29.25 -11.65 -26.01
CA GLU A 148 -30.69 -11.50 -26.24
C GLU A 148 -31.45 -12.83 -26.07
N ILE A 149 -30.87 -13.94 -26.53
CA ILE A 149 -31.43 -15.29 -26.38
C ILE A 149 -31.48 -15.67 -24.90
N LEU A 150 -30.38 -15.49 -24.15
CA LEU A 150 -30.32 -15.86 -22.73
C LEU A 150 -31.31 -15.04 -21.89
N LEU A 151 -31.53 -13.76 -22.21
CA LEU A 151 -32.54 -12.93 -21.53
C LEU A 151 -33.98 -13.42 -21.76
N LYS A 152 -34.21 -14.14 -22.87
CA LYS A 152 -35.51 -14.74 -23.20
C LYS A 152 -35.67 -16.13 -22.60
N THR A 153 -34.65 -16.98 -22.75
CA THR A 153 -34.71 -18.37 -22.27
C THR A 153 -34.59 -18.48 -20.74
N LEU A 154 -33.91 -17.54 -20.10
CA LEU A 154 -33.72 -17.49 -18.65
C LEU A 154 -34.46 -16.29 -18.02
N SER A 155 -35.71 -16.07 -18.44
CA SER A 155 -36.53 -14.96 -17.98
C SER A 155 -36.75 -14.97 -16.46
N ASP A 156 -36.80 -16.15 -15.85
CA ASP A 156 -36.86 -16.38 -14.40
C ASP A 156 -35.56 -15.98 -13.66
N GLN A 157 -34.42 -16.01 -14.37
CA GLN A 157 -33.11 -15.57 -13.86
C GLN A 157 -32.83 -14.09 -14.13
N LYS A 158 -33.68 -13.40 -14.89
CA LYS A 158 -33.56 -11.96 -15.11
C LYS A 158 -33.76 -11.20 -13.81
N ILE A 159 -32.94 -10.20 -13.54
CA ILE A 159 -33.08 -9.36 -12.36
C ILE A 159 -34.23 -8.38 -12.58
N ALA A 160 -35.36 -8.63 -11.93
CA ALA A 160 -36.54 -7.77 -11.97
C ALA A 160 -36.32 -6.48 -11.18
N LYS A 161 -35.69 -6.59 -10.01
CA LYS A 161 -35.51 -5.48 -9.08
C LYS A 161 -34.29 -5.67 -8.19
N VAL A 162 -33.65 -4.55 -7.83
CA VAL A 162 -32.63 -4.48 -6.79
C VAL A 162 -33.11 -3.51 -5.72
N GLU A 163 -33.12 -3.95 -4.47
CA GLU A 163 -33.58 -3.20 -3.31
C GLU A 163 -32.44 -3.05 -2.30
N PHE A 164 -32.44 -1.94 -1.58
CA PHE A 164 -31.47 -1.66 -0.51
C PHE A 164 -32.21 -1.26 0.75
N THR A 165 -31.75 -1.75 1.89
CA THR A 165 -32.24 -1.38 3.21
C THR A 165 -31.07 -1.07 4.13
N GLY A 166 -31.25 -0.12 5.05
CA GLY A 166 -30.25 0.24 6.06
C GLY A 166 -29.16 1.22 5.61
N ASN A 167 -29.18 1.67 4.36
CA ASN A 167 -28.44 2.86 3.93
C ASN A 167 -29.29 4.13 4.18
N GLU A 168 -28.75 5.07 4.94
CA GLU A 168 -29.42 6.33 5.30
C GLU A 168 -28.57 7.54 4.93
N ARG A 169 -27.26 7.48 5.15
CA ARG A 169 -26.32 8.55 4.76
C ARG A 169 -25.72 8.30 3.38
N VAL A 170 -25.53 7.03 3.02
CA VAL A 170 -25.04 6.67 1.68
C VAL A 170 -26.23 6.61 0.72
N GLU A 171 -26.18 7.41 -0.35
CA GLU A 171 -27.23 7.41 -1.36
C GLU A 171 -27.31 6.06 -2.10
N THR A 172 -28.53 5.56 -2.29
CA THR A 172 -28.79 4.30 -3.02
C THR A 172 -28.20 4.31 -4.43
N SER A 173 -28.21 5.47 -5.10
CA SER A 173 -27.63 5.66 -6.45
C SER A 173 -26.13 5.35 -6.47
N ALA A 174 -25.38 5.79 -5.46
CA ALA A 174 -23.95 5.55 -5.35
C ALA A 174 -23.63 4.06 -5.19
N ILE A 175 -24.45 3.35 -4.41
CA ILE A 175 -24.33 1.90 -4.22
C ILE A 175 -24.71 1.18 -5.51
N TYR A 176 -25.78 1.60 -6.19
CA TYR A 176 -26.24 0.98 -7.43
C TYR A 176 -25.21 1.07 -8.56
N ASN A 177 -24.51 2.20 -8.67
CA ASN A 177 -23.55 2.46 -9.75
C ASN A 177 -22.32 1.54 -9.74
N ILE A 178 -22.01 0.91 -8.60
CA ILE A 178 -20.88 -0.03 -8.50
C ILE A 178 -21.30 -1.49 -8.72
N LEU A 179 -22.60 -1.77 -8.85
CA LEU A 179 -23.11 -3.13 -8.99
C LEU A 179 -22.97 -3.65 -10.42
N THR A 180 -22.71 -4.94 -10.51
CA THR A 180 -22.71 -5.70 -11.76
C THR A 180 -24.08 -6.36 -11.99
N ASN A 181 -24.72 -6.87 -10.93
CA ASN A 181 -26.10 -7.35 -10.97
C ASN A 181 -27.08 -6.17 -10.91
N THR A 182 -27.48 -5.68 -12.07
CA THR A 182 -28.44 -4.58 -12.21
C THR A 182 -29.74 -5.07 -12.84
N LYS A 183 -30.81 -4.29 -12.67
CA LYS A 183 -32.13 -4.57 -13.26
C LYS A 183 -31.99 -4.82 -14.77
N GLY A 184 -32.67 -5.87 -15.25
CA GLY A 184 -32.70 -6.25 -16.66
C GLY A 184 -31.58 -7.18 -17.11
N LYS A 185 -30.53 -7.37 -16.33
CA LYS A 185 -29.48 -8.36 -16.60
C LYS A 185 -29.83 -9.73 -16.02
N LEU A 186 -29.09 -10.76 -16.41
CA LEU A 186 -29.18 -12.07 -15.78
C LEU A 186 -28.47 -12.09 -14.43
N PHE A 187 -29.11 -12.77 -13.48
CA PHE A 187 -28.55 -13.00 -12.17
C PHE A 187 -27.30 -13.88 -12.25
N SER A 188 -26.25 -13.48 -11.53
CA SER A 188 -25.06 -14.31 -11.36
C SER A 188 -24.60 -14.28 -9.91
N ARG A 189 -24.48 -15.46 -9.30
CA ARG A 189 -23.98 -15.62 -7.93
C ARG A 189 -22.52 -15.18 -7.78
N LYS A 190 -21.71 -15.40 -8.81
CA LYS A 190 -20.33 -14.90 -8.88
C LYS A 190 -20.29 -13.38 -8.84
N ASN A 191 -21.12 -12.73 -9.66
CA ASN A 191 -21.24 -11.28 -9.65
C ASN A 191 -21.84 -10.78 -8.33
N LEU A 192 -22.77 -11.50 -7.70
CA LEU A 192 -23.36 -11.09 -6.42
C LEU A 192 -22.29 -11.04 -5.33
N SER A 193 -21.41 -12.03 -5.31
CA SER A 193 -20.26 -12.05 -4.39
C SER A 193 -19.28 -10.90 -4.66
N ALA A 194 -19.08 -10.55 -5.93
CA ALA A 194 -18.26 -9.39 -6.31
C ALA A 194 -18.91 -8.06 -5.91
N ASP A 195 -20.22 -7.95 -6.06
CA ASP A 195 -21.02 -6.79 -5.70
C ASP A 195 -20.99 -6.56 -4.18
N ILE A 196 -21.20 -7.60 -3.37
CA ILE A 196 -21.05 -7.52 -1.90
C ILE A 196 -19.65 -6.98 -1.53
N LYS A 197 -18.60 -7.54 -2.14
CA LYS A 197 -17.21 -7.07 -1.92
C LYS A 197 -17.01 -5.62 -2.36
N ALA A 198 -17.61 -5.21 -3.47
CA ALA A 198 -17.52 -3.84 -3.97
C ALA A 198 -18.19 -2.85 -3.01
N ILE A 199 -19.36 -3.19 -2.46
CA ILE A 199 -20.06 -2.38 -1.44
C ILE A 199 -19.21 -2.28 -0.17
N TYR A 200 -18.66 -3.39 0.32
CA TYR A 200 -17.74 -3.36 1.48
C TYR A 200 -16.52 -2.47 1.24
N LYS A 201 -15.95 -2.52 0.03
CA LYS A 201 -14.76 -1.74 -0.36
C LYS A 201 -15.03 -0.23 -0.38
N MET A 202 -16.30 0.21 -0.42
CA MET A 202 -16.63 1.63 -0.25
C MET A 202 -16.24 2.16 1.14
N GLY A 203 -16.09 1.29 2.15
CA GLY A 203 -15.67 1.67 3.50
C GLY A 203 -16.77 2.29 4.37
N TYR A 204 -18.00 2.39 3.86
CA TYR A 204 -19.13 3.00 4.57
C TYR A 204 -20.01 2.00 5.35
N PHE A 205 -19.79 0.70 5.19
CA PHE A 205 -20.64 -0.34 5.75
C PHE A 205 -19.83 -1.35 6.57
N ARG A 206 -20.32 -1.69 7.76
CA ARG A 206 -19.75 -2.75 8.63
C ARG A 206 -20.32 -4.13 8.34
N ASP A 207 -21.54 -4.19 7.84
CA ASP A 207 -22.20 -5.44 7.41
C ASP A 207 -22.92 -5.22 6.07
N VAL A 208 -22.73 -6.16 5.15
CA VAL A 208 -23.39 -6.18 3.83
C VAL A 208 -23.89 -7.60 3.59
N ARG A 209 -25.22 -7.75 3.57
CA ARG A 209 -25.87 -9.02 3.25
C ARG A 209 -26.70 -8.86 2.00
N ALA A 210 -26.84 -9.94 1.24
CA ALA A 210 -27.70 -9.97 0.08
C ALA A 210 -28.57 -11.23 0.10
N ASP A 211 -29.87 -11.04 -0.06
CA ASP A 211 -30.85 -12.10 -0.22
C ASP A 211 -31.43 -12.05 -1.63
N VAL A 212 -31.72 -13.22 -2.20
CA VAL A 212 -32.30 -13.35 -3.54
C VAL A 212 -33.61 -14.12 -3.43
N THR A 213 -34.67 -13.55 -3.97
CA THR A 213 -36.01 -14.15 -3.99
C THR A 213 -36.56 -14.20 -5.41
N ASP A 214 -37.34 -15.25 -5.69
CA ASP A 214 -38.02 -15.41 -6.98
C ASP A 214 -39.29 -14.56 -7.06
N SER A 215 -39.58 -14.04 -8.25
CA SER A 215 -40.82 -13.33 -8.59
C SER A 215 -41.26 -13.70 -10.01
N PRO A 216 -42.53 -13.47 -10.38
CA PRO A 216 -43.01 -13.70 -11.74
C PRO A 216 -42.24 -12.90 -12.82
N GLU A 217 -41.61 -11.78 -12.45
CA GLU A 217 -40.81 -10.94 -13.35
C GLU A 217 -39.31 -11.32 -13.36
N GLY A 218 -38.92 -12.34 -12.59
CA GLY A 218 -37.53 -12.81 -12.41
C GLY A 218 -37.01 -12.69 -10.97
N LYS A 219 -35.71 -12.55 -10.78
CA LYS A 219 -35.05 -12.44 -9.47
C LYS A 219 -35.16 -11.04 -8.86
N ILE A 220 -35.41 -10.97 -7.56
CA ILE A 220 -35.30 -9.76 -6.75
C ILE A 220 -34.10 -9.90 -5.82
N ILE A 221 -33.15 -8.96 -5.90
CA ILE A 221 -31.97 -8.92 -5.03
C ILE A 221 -32.21 -7.85 -3.97
N ARG A 222 -32.16 -8.24 -2.69
CA ARG A 222 -32.26 -7.31 -1.56
C ARG A 222 -30.93 -7.24 -0.82
N PHE A 223 -30.30 -6.08 -0.85
CA PHE A 223 -29.13 -5.79 -0.03
C PHE A 223 -29.57 -5.21 1.31
N THR A 224 -29.19 -5.88 2.40
CA THR A 224 -29.36 -5.37 3.77
C THR A 224 -28.02 -4.85 4.25
N LEU A 225 -27.96 -3.55 4.54
CA LEU A 225 -26.72 -2.82 4.81
C LEU A 225 -26.73 -2.32 6.25
N GLN A 226 -25.56 -2.36 6.89
CA GLN A 226 -25.35 -1.70 8.17
C GLN A 226 -24.20 -0.70 8.03
N GLU A 227 -24.53 0.59 8.05
CA GLU A 227 -23.54 1.64 7.92
C GLU A 227 -22.54 1.66 9.10
N MET A 228 -21.32 2.10 8.83
CA MET A 228 -20.29 2.35 9.83
C MET A 228 -20.75 3.46 10.78
N PRO A 229 -20.71 3.27 12.11
CA PRO A 229 -21.14 4.30 13.03
C PRO A 229 -20.22 5.53 12.98
N MET A 230 -20.79 6.69 13.31
CA MET A 230 -20.06 7.96 13.36
C MET A 230 -19.64 8.28 14.79
N ILE A 231 -18.42 8.78 14.95
CA ILE A 231 -17.91 9.19 16.25
C ILE A 231 -18.61 10.49 16.67
N THR A 232 -19.36 10.46 17.77
CA THR A 232 -20.02 11.66 18.32
C THR A 232 -19.15 12.38 19.32
N ALA A 233 -18.43 11.64 20.15
CA ALA A 233 -17.55 12.18 21.17
C ALA A 233 -16.37 11.25 21.43
N ILE A 234 -15.24 11.87 21.77
CA ILE A 234 -14.06 11.18 22.29
C ILE A 234 -13.89 11.63 23.74
N GLU A 235 -13.91 10.67 24.64
CA GLU A 235 -13.77 10.87 26.07
C GLU A 235 -12.42 10.32 26.51
N ILE A 236 -11.68 11.12 27.29
CA ILE A 236 -10.39 10.75 27.86
C ILE A 236 -10.57 10.85 29.38
N ILE A 237 -10.24 9.77 30.08
CA ILE A 237 -10.45 9.61 31.52
C ILE A 237 -9.15 9.13 32.14
N GLY A 238 -8.76 9.73 33.27
CA GLY A 238 -7.54 9.36 34.02
C GLY A 238 -6.28 10.02 33.48
N ASN A 239 -6.42 11.19 32.83
CA ASN A 239 -5.32 12.07 32.45
C ASN A 239 -5.16 13.19 33.49
N ASP A 240 -4.48 12.93 34.61
CA ASP A 240 -4.31 13.90 35.68
C ASP A 240 -3.02 14.74 35.48
N ASP A 241 -1.97 14.14 34.92
CA ASP A 241 -0.65 14.76 34.73
C ASP A 241 -0.42 15.33 33.32
N ILE A 242 -1.09 14.81 32.28
CA ILE A 242 -1.00 15.32 30.89
C ILE A 242 -2.31 16.01 30.48
N ASP A 243 -2.18 17.20 29.91
CA ASP A 243 -3.31 17.99 29.46
C ASP A 243 -4.11 17.26 28.36
N LYS A 244 -5.44 17.36 28.48
CA LYS A 244 -6.35 16.65 27.59
C LYS A 244 -6.20 17.07 26.13
N ASP A 245 -5.83 18.32 25.88
CA ASP A 245 -5.69 18.84 24.52
C ASP A 245 -4.41 18.31 23.84
N ASP A 246 -3.31 18.17 24.58
CA ASP A 246 -2.08 17.51 24.08
C ASP A 246 -2.37 16.05 23.69
N ILE A 247 -3.16 15.34 24.49
CA ILE A 247 -3.57 13.97 24.15
C ILE A 247 -4.43 13.94 22.88
N LYS A 248 -5.31 14.93 22.68
CA LYS A 248 -6.15 15.01 21.46
C LYS A 248 -5.34 15.30 20.21
N GLU A 249 -4.26 16.08 20.30
CA GLU A 249 -3.38 16.38 19.16
C GLU A 249 -2.70 15.12 18.61
N GLU A 250 -2.51 14.10 19.45
CA GLU A 250 -1.93 12.80 19.05
C GLU A 250 -2.96 11.80 18.46
N LEU A 251 -4.26 12.13 18.51
CA LEU A 251 -5.32 11.27 17.98
C LEU A 251 -5.49 11.45 16.47
N SER A 252 -5.67 10.35 15.77
CA SER A 252 -6.02 10.34 14.35
C SER A 252 -7.53 10.37 14.10
N ILE A 253 -8.33 9.99 15.09
CA ILE A 253 -9.80 10.08 15.04
C ILE A 253 -10.31 11.42 15.57
N GLU A 254 -11.35 11.93 14.92
CA GLU A 254 -12.05 13.14 15.37
C GLU A 254 -13.56 12.90 15.46
N PRO A 255 -14.28 13.69 16.27
CA PRO A 255 -15.73 13.73 16.21
C PRO A 255 -16.19 14.03 14.78
N LYS A 256 -17.33 13.45 14.42
CA LYS A 256 -17.94 13.49 13.08
C LYS A 256 -17.22 12.70 11.99
N GLN A 257 -16.18 11.93 12.32
CA GLN A 257 -15.61 10.95 11.40
C GLN A 257 -16.30 9.59 11.54
N LEU A 258 -16.18 8.75 10.51
CA LEU A 258 -16.56 7.35 10.60
C LEU A 258 -15.58 6.60 11.52
N LEU A 259 -16.13 5.75 12.39
CA LEU A 259 -15.30 4.91 13.26
C LEU A 259 -14.49 3.93 12.40
N THR A 260 -13.24 3.68 12.76
CA THR A 260 -12.50 2.51 12.28
C THR A 260 -11.74 1.92 13.46
N LEU A 261 -11.93 0.63 13.72
CA LEU A 261 -11.33 -0.02 14.90
C LEU A 261 -9.79 0.05 14.87
N GLU A 262 -9.21 -0.04 13.67
CA GLU A 262 -7.77 0.10 13.46
C GLU A 262 -7.25 1.45 13.96
N LYS A 263 -7.97 2.54 13.65
CA LYS A 263 -7.61 3.89 14.10
C LYS A 263 -7.73 4.04 15.61
N VAL A 264 -8.81 3.55 16.22
CA VAL A 264 -8.98 3.58 17.69
C VAL A 264 -7.85 2.83 18.40
N THR A 265 -7.46 1.67 17.87
CA THR A 265 -6.36 0.88 18.41
C THR A 265 -5.02 1.61 18.25
N SER A 266 -4.77 2.20 17.08
CA SER A 266 -3.57 3.01 16.84
C SER A 266 -3.50 4.21 17.76
N ASP A 267 -4.61 4.90 17.98
CA ASP A 267 -4.69 6.06 18.85
C ASP A 267 -4.40 5.71 20.31
N ALA A 268 -4.89 4.55 20.79
CA ALA A 268 -4.50 4.06 22.13
C ALA A 268 -2.98 3.86 22.28
N GLU A 269 -2.31 3.39 21.22
CA GLU A 269 -0.84 3.27 21.19
C GLU A 269 -0.15 4.63 21.10
N ASN A 270 -0.70 5.58 20.34
CA ASN A 270 -0.16 6.95 20.26
C ASN A 270 -0.22 7.64 21.62
N ILE A 271 -1.36 7.55 22.32
CA ILE A 271 -1.48 8.03 23.70
C ILE A 271 -0.41 7.35 24.57
N ARG A 272 -0.25 6.02 24.50
CA ARG A 272 0.76 5.32 25.30
C ARG A 272 2.18 5.80 24.99
N LYS A 273 2.50 6.10 23.72
CA LYS A 273 3.80 6.65 23.31
C LYS A 273 4.01 8.06 23.83
N LEU A 274 2.99 8.92 23.81
CA LEU A 274 3.03 10.26 24.42
C LEU A 274 3.39 10.15 25.90
N TYR A 275 2.68 9.30 26.66
CA TYR A 275 2.98 9.06 28.07
C TYR A 275 4.40 8.54 28.30
N LYS A 276 4.88 7.60 27.45
CA LYS A 276 6.26 7.11 27.53
C LYS A 276 7.29 8.23 27.31
N LYS A 277 7.07 9.09 26.32
CA LYS A 277 7.92 10.25 26.03
C LYS A 277 7.97 11.22 27.20
N GLU A 278 6.84 11.40 27.88
CA GLU A 278 6.76 12.20 29.10
C GLU A 278 7.30 11.48 30.34
N GLY A 279 7.82 10.24 30.25
CA GLY A 279 8.45 9.51 31.36
C GLY A 279 7.53 8.58 32.14
N TYR A 280 6.31 8.37 31.68
CA TYR A 280 5.33 7.43 32.25
C TYR A 280 5.43 6.06 31.55
N LEU A 281 6.56 5.36 31.72
CA LEU A 281 6.81 4.08 31.03
C LEU A 281 5.79 2.98 31.38
N ASN A 282 5.25 3.03 32.60
CA ASN A 282 4.28 2.08 33.11
C ASN A 282 2.83 2.51 32.85
N ALA A 283 2.58 3.53 32.02
CA ALA A 283 1.22 3.97 31.72
C ALA A 283 0.42 2.89 30.98
N GLU A 284 -0.80 2.63 31.45
CA GLU A 284 -1.76 1.74 30.80
C GLU A 284 -2.80 2.57 30.07
N VAL A 285 -3.06 2.25 28.80
CA VAL A 285 -4.11 2.88 28.00
C VAL A 285 -5.04 1.79 27.51
N ALA A 286 -6.30 1.85 27.94
CA ALA A 286 -7.40 1.01 27.47
C ALA A 286 -8.39 1.85 26.67
N HIS A 287 -9.11 1.22 25.74
CA HIS A 287 -10.18 1.87 24.99
C HIS A 287 -11.48 1.08 25.11
N LYS A 288 -12.60 1.80 25.08
CA LYS A 288 -13.96 1.25 25.06
C LYS A 288 -14.78 2.01 24.02
N ILE A 289 -15.56 1.28 23.23
CA ILE A 289 -16.48 1.85 22.26
C ILE A 289 -17.89 1.63 22.80
N GLU A 290 -18.61 2.70 23.08
CA GLU A 290 -20.02 2.66 23.48
C GLU A 290 -20.88 3.02 22.27
N GLU A 291 -21.61 2.02 21.76
CA GLU A 291 -22.53 2.22 20.65
C GLU A 291 -23.89 2.74 21.17
N SER A 292 -24.40 3.78 20.54
CA SER A 292 -25.76 4.30 20.74
C SER A 292 -26.38 4.56 19.37
N ASP A 293 -27.36 3.72 19.01
CA ASP A 293 -28.01 3.67 17.71
C ASP A 293 -27.02 3.58 16.54
N LYS A 294 -26.76 4.72 15.87
CA LYS A 294 -25.88 4.85 14.68
C LYS A 294 -24.62 5.65 14.97
N THR A 295 -24.39 5.95 16.24
CA THR A 295 -23.27 6.76 16.71
C THR A 295 -22.48 6.01 17.76
N VAL A 296 -21.23 6.41 17.91
CA VAL A 296 -20.34 5.82 18.90
C VAL A 296 -19.65 6.90 19.71
N ARG A 297 -19.52 6.62 21.00
CA ARG A 297 -18.59 7.32 21.87
C ARG A 297 -17.35 6.44 22.03
N VAL A 298 -16.17 7.02 21.77
CA VAL A 298 -14.89 6.35 22.02
C VAL A 298 -14.36 6.87 23.34
N ILE A 299 -14.07 5.97 24.26
CA ILE A 299 -13.57 6.29 25.60
C ILE A 299 -12.18 5.70 25.74
N PHE A 300 -11.18 6.54 26.00
CA PHE A 300 -9.84 6.13 26.39
C PHE A 300 -9.72 6.25 27.91
N THR A 301 -9.46 5.14 28.58
CA THR A 301 -9.18 5.10 30.02
C THR A 301 -7.67 4.92 30.21
N ILE A 302 -7.06 5.91 30.85
CA ILE A 302 -5.65 5.98 31.10
C ILE A 302 -5.41 5.70 32.59
N LYS A 303 -4.41 4.89 32.88
CA LYS A 303 -3.77 4.84 34.20
C LYS A 303 -2.33 5.29 34.02
N GLU A 304 -2.05 6.52 34.41
CA GLU A 304 -0.74 7.16 34.16
C GLU A 304 0.38 6.46 34.90
N ASN A 305 0.09 5.95 36.11
CA ASN A 305 1.08 5.46 37.06
C ASN A 305 2.17 6.52 37.35
N LYS A 306 3.20 6.17 38.11
CA LYS A 306 4.24 7.15 38.48
C LYS A 306 5.22 7.34 37.33
N ARG A 307 5.58 8.60 37.08
CA ARG A 307 6.74 8.98 36.28
C ARG A 307 8.01 8.35 36.88
N ILE A 308 8.82 7.71 36.03
CA ILE A 308 10.07 7.09 36.44
C ILE A 308 11.25 7.72 35.72
N TYR A 309 12.42 7.69 36.35
CA TYR A 309 13.60 8.40 35.89
C TYR A 309 14.82 7.47 35.78
N ILE A 310 15.81 7.86 35.00
CA ILE A 310 17.09 7.17 34.88
C ILE A 310 17.80 7.23 36.23
N LYS A 311 17.94 6.08 36.87
CA LYS A 311 18.68 5.95 38.12
C LYS A 311 20.18 5.83 37.90
N LYS A 312 20.57 5.11 36.85
CA LYS A 312 21.97 4.80 36.56
C LYS A 312 22.20 4.54 35.08
N ILE A 313 23.29 5.09 34.56
CA ILE A 313 23.84 4.79 33.24
C ILE A 313 25.17 4.07 33.48
N THR A 314 25.27 2.83 32.99
CA THR A 314 26.46 2.00 33.15
C THR A 314 27.10 1.73 31.81
N PHE A 315 28.40 1.95 31.72
CA PHE A 315 29.22 1.55 30.59
C PHE A 315 29.99 0.29 30.94
N GLU A 316 30.00 -0.69 30.04
CA GLU A 316 30.74 -1.94 30.20
C GLU A 316 31.73 -2.14 29.06
N GLY A 317 32.93 -2.60 29.38
CA GLY A 317 33.97 -2.86 28.37
C GLY A 317 34.84 -1.65 28.01
N ASN A 318 34.52 -0.46 28.52
CA ASN A 318 35.40 0.69 28.47
C ASN A 318 36.62 0.47 29.40
N LYS A 319 37.82 0.64 28.84
CA LYS A 319 39.10 0.49 29.56
C LYS A 319 40.02 1.68 29.30
N ALA A 320 39.96 2.26 28.11
CA ALA A 320 40.73 3.43 27.73
C ALA A 320 40.17 4.73 28.31
N TYR A 321 38.84 4.83 28.43
CA TYR A 321 38.15 6.00 28.96
C TYR A 321 37.33 5.63 30.18
N THR A 322 37.19 6.57 31.12
CA THR A 322 36.39 6.35 32.32
C THR A 322 34.90 6.42 31.99
N THR A 323 34.06 5.81 32.83
CA THR A 323 32.60 5.88 32.70
C THR A 323 32.10 7.33 32.73
N ASP A 324 32.75 8.19 33.51
CA ASP A 324 32.39 9.61 33.63
C ASP A 324 32.73 10.37 32.34
N ASP A 325 33.90 10.13 31.73
CA ASP A 325 34.27 10.74 30.44
C ASP A 325 33.23 10.42 29.34
N LEU A 326 32.75 9.18 29.30
CA LEU A 326 31.73 8.76 28.32
C LEU A 326 30.35 9.31 28.67
N ARG A 327 30.02 9.44 29.96
CA ARG A 327 28.74 9.99 30.41
C ARG A 327 28.63 11.48 30.07
N ASP A 328 29.71 12.25 30.15
CA ASP A 328 29.70 13.69 29.84
C ASP A 328 29.52 13.99 28.34
N MET A 329 29.66 12.98 27.47
CA MET A 329 29.49 13.12 26.01
C MET A 329 28.06 12.85 25.52
N ILE A 330 27.21 12.26 26.37
CA ILE A 330 25.82 11.95 26.04
C ILE A 330 24.89 12.97 26.68
N ASP A 331 23.87 13.40 25.94
CA ASP A 331 22.93 14.45 26.40
C ASP A 331 21.79 13.87 27.25
N ILE A 332 22.10 12.86 28.09
CA ILE A 332 21.20 12.24 29.06
C ILE A 332 21.89 12.13 30.42
N SER A 333 21.13 12.28 31.50
CA SER A 333 21.69 12.36 32.85
C SER A 333 20.97 11.44 33.83
N GLU A 334 21.69 10.96 34.83
CA GLU A 334 21.09 10.26 35.98
C GLU A 334 20.33 11.23 36.88
N TRP A 335 19.27 10.73 37.53
CA TRP A 335 18.49 11.47 38.52
C TRP A 335 19.32 11.74 39.79
N GLY A 336 19.62 13.01 40.07
CA GLY A 336 20.14 13.45 41.38
C GLY A 336 21.32 14.43 41.39
N ILE A 337 21.98 14.72 40.26
CA ILE A 337 23.22 15.53 40.29
C ILE A 337 22.93 17.05 40.14
N PHE A 338 21.92 17.47 39.37
CA PHE A 338 21.52 18.89 39.22
C PHE A 338 20.00 19.11 39.08
N HIS A 339 19.17 18.22 39.64
CA HIS A 339 17.72 18.18 39.42
C HIS A 339 16.97 19.50 39.79
N PHE A 340 17.58 20.39 40.57
CA PHE A 340 17.00 21.69 40.92
C PHE A 340 17.19 22.79 39.86
N LEU A 341 17.96 22.54 38.80
CA LEU A 341 18.28 23.50 37.72
C LEU A 341 17.83 23.03 36.32
N THR A 342 17.54 21.75 36.12
CA THR A 342 17.22 21.17 34.80
C THR A 342 16.26 19.97 34.90
N ASP A 343 15.52 19.68 33.82
CA ASP A 343 14.68 18.48 33.62
C ASP A 343 15.53 17.19 33.46
N SER A 344 16.49 17.01 34.37
CA SER A 344 17.43 15.88 34.40
C SER A 344 16.75 14.58 34.80
N GLY A 345 17.11 13.48 34.13
CA GLY A 345 16.69 12.12 34.51
C GLY A 345 15.59 11.51 33.65
N LEU A 346 15.01 12.27 32.72
CA LEU A 346 14.07 11.72 31.74
C LEU A 346 14.80 10.91 30.68
N LEU A 347 14.22 9.76 30.33
CA LEU A 347 14.70 8.97 29.22
C LEU A 347 14.17 9.56 27.91
N ASP A 348 15.09 10.15 27.16
CA ASP A 348 14.88 10.57 25.79
C ASP A 348 15.68 9.61 24.90
N GLU A 349 14.99 8.67 24.26
CA GLU A 349 15.61 7.64 23.41
C GLU A 349 16.35 8.26 22.21
N GLU A 350 15.86 9.38 21.68
CA GLU A 350 16.50 10.06 20.55
C GLU A 350 17.85 10.65 20.98
N LYS A 351 17.89 11.36 22.12
CA LYS A 351 19.15 11.88 22.68
C LYS A 351 20.11 10.77 23.08
N LEU A 352 19.61 9.65 23.62
CA LEU A 352 20.43 8.49 23.93
C LEU A 352 21.09 7.94 22.66
N ASN A 353 20.32 7.73 21.58
CA ASN A 353 20.85 7.24 20.30
C ASN A 353 21.85 8.22 19.68
N GLN A 354 21.57 9.53 19.69
CA GLN A 354 22.53 10.55 19.26
C GLN A 354 23.81 10.50 20.12
N GLY A 355 23.68 10.22 21.42
CA GLY A 355 24.80 9.96 22.32
C GLY A 355 25.65 8.76 21.89
N ILE A 356 25.03 7.65 21.49
CA ILE A 356 25.74 6.47 20.97
C ILE A 356 26.54 6.82 19.70
N ASP A 357 25.95 7.60 18.80
CA ASP A 357 26.64 8.07 17.59
C ASP A 357 27.83 8.98 17.92
N LYS A 358 27.65 9.92 18.86
CA LYS A 358 28.73 10.79 19.36
C LYS A 358 29.87 9.99 19.97
N LEU A 359 29.56 9.01 20.81
CA LEU A 359 30.56 8.14 21.43
C LEU A 359 31.30 7.31 20.38
N THR A 360 30.58 6.75 19.39
CA THR A 360 31.17 5.96 18.30
C THR A 360 32.13 6.82 17.48
N ALA A 361 31.71 8.04 17.13
CA ALA A 361 32.57 9.00 16.45
C ALA A 361 33.78 9.38 17.32
N PHE A 362 33.59 9.60 18.62
CA PHE A 362 34.67 9.91 19.56
C PHE A 362 35.75 8.82 19.57
N TYR A 363 35.38 7.54 19.70
CA TYR A 363 36.33 6.44 19.66
C TYR A 363 37.08 6.36 18.32
N HIS A 364 36.36 6.50 17.20
CA HIS A 364 36.99 6.50 15.86
C HIS A 364 37.90 7.70 15.61
N ASN A 365 37.63 8.85 16.24
CA ASN A 365 38.45 10.05 16.17
C ASN A 365 39.70 9.96 17.06
N ASN A 366 39.76 8.98 17.97
CA ASN A 366 40.88 8.75 18.89
C ASN A 366 41.66 7.45 18.59
N GLY A 367 41.57 6.93 17.35
CA GLY A 367 42.39 5.81 16.88
C GLY A 367 41.76 4.43 17.04
N TYR A 368 40.57 4.31 17.60
CA TYR A 368 39.88 3.04 17.78
C TYR A 368 39.01 2.71 16.55
N ILE A 369 39.65 2.26 15.47
CA ILE A 369 38.98 2.00 14.18
C ILE A 369 37.97 0.85 14.24
N ASN A 370 38.17 -0.09 15.17
CA ASN A 370 37.34 -1.26 15.36
C ASN A 370 36.38 -1.09 16.56
N ALA A 371 36.27 0.14 17.11
CA ALA A 371 35.36 0.40 18.20
C ALA A 371 33.93 0.12 17.77
N ARG A 372 33.17 -0.52 18.66
CA ARG A 372 31.73 -0.77 18.48
C ARG A 372 31.03 -0.49 19.79
N ILE A 373 29.94 0.27 19.71
CA ILE A 373 29.04 0.52 20.81
C ILE A 373 27.76 -0.22 20.48
N ALA A 374 27.34 -1.12 21.37
CA ALA A 374 26.12 -1.89 21.19
C ALA A 374 24.88 -0.99 21.39
N GLU A 375 23.74 -1.45 20.88
CA GLU A 375 22.46 -0.82 21.20
C GLU A 375 22.27 -0.79 22.73
N PRO A 376 21.78 0.34 23.29
CA PRO A 376 21.63 0.49 24.73
C PRO A 376 20.57 -0.47 25.26
N GLU A 377 20.92 -1.23 26.29
CA GLU A 377 19.99 -2.10 26.99
C GLU A 377 19.26 -1.28 28.07
N ILE A 378 17.97 -1.03 27.85
CA ILE A 378 17.12 -0.27 28.76
C ILE A 378 16.28 -1.25 29.58
N THR A 379 16.45 -1.22 30.88
CA THR A 379 15.64 -2.00 31.84
C THR A 379 14.98 -1.04 32.81
N HIS A 380 13.81 -1.41 33.33
CA HIS A 380 13.13 -0.59 34.31
C HIS A 380 12.46 -1.45 35.39
N ASP A 381 12.37 -0.88 36.59
CA ASP A 381 11.51 -1.37 37.67
C ASP A 381 10.29 -0.46 37.83
N GLU A 382 9.54 -0.59 38.92
CA GLU A 382 8.37 0.26 39.19
C GLU A 382 8.71 1.75 39.42
N LYS A 383 9.98 2.08 39.71
CA LYS A 383 10.43 3.40 40.17
C LYS A 383 11.56 4.00 39.34
N TRP A 384 12.36 3.19 38.66
CA TRP A 384 13.63 3.59 38.08
C TRP A 384 13.91 2.91 36.74
N ILE A 385 14.64 3.63 35.89
CA ILE A 385 15.21 3.15 34.64
C ILE A 385 16.72 2.94 34.82
N TYR A 386 17.24 1.85 34.27
CA TYR A 386 18.66 1.53 34.21
C TYR A 386 19.06 1.35 32.75
N VAL A 387 20.06 2.13 32.33
CA VAL A 387 20.60 2.09 30.97
C VAL A 387 21.98 1.45 31.02
N ARG A 388 22.19 0.40 30.24
CA ARG A 388 23.49 -0.28 30.10
C ARG A 388 23.98 -0.17 28.66
N ILE A 389 25.19 0.36 28.49
CA ILE A 389 25.82 0.58 27.19
C ILE A 389 27.09 -0.28 27.15
N VAL A 390 27.12 -1.25 26.23
CA VAL A 390 28.28 -2.13 26.05
C VAL A 390 29.20 -1.54 25.00
N VAL A 391 30.47 -1.35 25.37
CA VAL A 391 31.52 -0.78 24.53
C VAL A 391 32.59 -1.83 24.26
N THR A 392 32.86 -2.07 22.98
CA THR A 392 34.01 -2.84 22.51
C THR A 392 35.00 -1.88 21.90
N GLU A 393 36.02 -1.45 22.65
CA GLU A 393 36.96 -0.41 22.20
C GLU A 393 37.87 -0.90 21.05
N GLY A 394 38.30 -2.16 21.10
CA GLY A 394 39.30 -2.69 20.18
C GLY A 394 40.71 -2.14 20.42
N LYS A 395 41.61 -2.33 19.45
CA LYS A 395 42.98 -1.79 19.51
C LYS A 395 42.98 -0.33 19.08
N GLN A 396 43.81 0.48 19.73
CA GLN A 396 44.08 1.85 19.29
C GLN A 396 45.19 1.85 18.22
N PHE A 397 44.98 2.58 17.13
CA PHE A 397 45.91 2.67 16.01
C PHE A 397 46.48 4.08 15.86
N ARG A 398 47.79 4.15 15.62
CA ARG A 398 48.51 5.39 15.28
C ARG A 398 48.37 5.74 13.80
N VAL A 399 48.66 6.99 13.46
CA VAL A 399 48.79 7.37 12.05
C VAL A 399 50.04 6.69 11.46
N GLY A 400 49.86 6.02 10.33
CA GLY A 400 50.92 5.38 9.56
C GLY A 400 51.47 6.29 8.46
N ALA A 401 51.87 5.71 7.34
CA ALA A 401 52.28 6.46 6.17
C ALA A 401 51.07 7.14 5.50
N VAL A 402 51.22 8.42 5.18
CA VAL A 402 50.21 9.23 4.49
C VAL A 402 50.71 9.59 3.09
N LYS A 403 49.88 9.34 2.08
CA LYS A 403 50.24 9.54 0.66
C LYS A 403 49.11 10.19 -0.11
N ILE A 404 49.48 10.93 -1.16
CA ILE A 404 48.56 11.46 -2.17
C ILE A 404 48.91 10.82 -3.52
N THR A 405 47.93 10.23 -4.19
CA THR A 405 48.04 9.58 -5.50
C THR A 405 47.00 10.13 -6.48
N GLY A 406 47.03 9.65 -7.73
CA GLY A 406 46.10 10.09 -8.78
C GLY A 406 46.59 11.32 -9.52
N ASP A 407 45.67 12.21 -9.89
CA ASP A 407 45.96 13.38 -10.71
C ASP A 407 46.85 14.43 -9.99
N THR A 408 47.64 15.18 -10.75
CA THR A 408 48.57 16.21 -10.23
C THR A 408 47.96 17.59 -10.29
N LEU A 409 47.89 18.29 -9.15
CA LEU A 409 47.50 19.71 -9.04
C LEU A 409 48.65 20.65 -9.40
N THR A 410 48.35 21.95 -9.52
CA THR A 410 49.34 23.01 -9.67
C THR A 410 50.19 23.15 -8.41
N THR A 411 49.57 22.96 -7.24
CA THR A 411 50.28 22.84 -5.96
C THR A 411 51.00 21.50 -5.88
N ASP A 412 52.26 21.51 -5.45
CA ASP A 412 53.04 20.28 -5.28
C ASP A 412 52.44 19.37 -4.19
N ARG A 413 52.58 18.05 -4.38
CA ARG A 413 52.03 17.06 -3.44
C ARG A 413 52.65 17.18 -2.04
N SER A 414 53.93 17.56 -1.92
CA SER A 414 54.58 17.74 -0.62
C SER A 414 53.95 18.87 0.19
N GLU A 415 53.63 19.99 -0.45
CA GLU A 415 52.96 21.13 0.20
C GLU A 415 51.52 20.77 0.60
N LEU A 416 50.81 20.00 -0.24
CA LEU A 416 49.48 19.50 0.09
C LEU A 416 49.52 18.54 1.28
N LEU A 417 50.50 17.63 1.30
CA LEU A 417 50.72 16.68 2.40
C LEU A 417 51.00 17.40 3.73
N GLU A 418 51.87 18.42 3.75
CA GLU A 418 52.21 19.15 4.98
C GLU A 418 50.99 19.83 5.63
N LYS A 419 50.01 20.24 4.81
CA LYS A 419 48.79 20.91 5.27
C LYS A 419 47.70 19.96 5.76
N LEU A 420 47.82 18.66 5.50
CA LEU A 420 46.86 17.66 5.98
C LEU A 420 46.85 17.62 7.51
N LYS A 421 45.65 17.56 8.09
CA LYS A 421 45.42 17.50 9.53
C LYS A 421 45.83 16.17 10.10
N ILE A 422 45.62 15.07 9.37
CA ILE A 422 46.00 13.73 9.85
C ILE A 422 47.51 13.61 10.11
N ASN A 423 48.34 14.33 9.36
CA ASN A 423 49.80 14.35 9.56
C ASN A 423 50.23 15.03 10.86
N LYS A 424 49.31 15.76 11.52
CA LYS A 424 49.54 16.46 12.78
C LYS A 424 48.93 15.72 13.97
N LYS A 425 48.50 14.47 13.77
CA LYS A 425 47.87 13.62 14.78
C LYS A 425 48.74 12.42 15.08
N ASP A 426 48.86 12.07 16.36
CA ASP A 426 49.57 10.86 16.78
C ASP A 426 48.73 9.59 16.52
N TYR A 427 47.42 9.71 16.72
CA TYR A 427 46.44 8.63 16.55
C TYR A 427 45.56 8.85 15.33
N PHE A 428 45.09 7.75 14.75
CA PHE A 428 44.19 7.83 13.60
C PHE A 428 42.90 8.57 13.98
N ASP A 429 42.59 9.64 13.25
CA ASP A 429 41.44 10.50 13.52
C ASP A 429 40.56 10.60 12.29
N ARG A 430 39.38 9.96 12.33
CA ARG A 430 38.45 9.93 11.21
C ARG A 430 37.97 11.32 10.82
N GLU A 431 37.77 12.23 11.78
CA GLU A 431 37.37 13.60 11.50
C GLU A 431 38.44 14.36 10.70
N SER A 432 39.72 14.17 11.03
CA SER A 432 40.82 14.72 10.24
C SER A 432 40.83 14.20 8.80
N ILE A 433 40.54 12.90 8.57
CA ILE A 433 40.41 12.36 7.20
C ILE A 433 39.34 13.10 6.40
N VAL A 434 38.17 13.33 6.99
CA VAL A 434 37.07 14.06 6.32
C VAL A 434 37.48 15.49 6.00
N LYS A 435 38.12 16.18 6.95
CA LYS A 435 38.64 17.55 6.76
C LYS A 435 39.71 17.61 5.68
N ASP A 436 40.55 16.57 5.58
CA ASP A 436 41.61 16.46 4.58
C ASP A 436 41.06 16.19 3.19
N VAL A 437 40.05 15.32 3.07
CA VAL A 437 39.30 15.11 1.82
C VAL A 437 38.66 16.42 1.35
N ASP A 438 37.99 17.16 2.24
CA ASP A 438 37.38 18.45 1.89
C ASP A 438 38.43 19.48 1.45
N TYR A 439 39.56 19.55 2.15
CA TYR A 439 40.68 20.41 1.80
C TYR A 439 41.26 20.10 0.41
N LEU A 440 41.55 18.82 0.13
CA LEU A 440 42.09 18.38 -1.17
C LEU A 440 41.07 18.58 -2.31
N THR A 441 39.79 18.30 -2.03
CA THR A 441 38.69 18.53 -2.98
C THR A 441 38.52 20.02 -3.24
N GLU A 442 38.65 20.88 -2.22
CA GLU A 442 38.64 22.33 -2.38
C GLU A 442 39.83 22.80 -3.23
N ALA A 443 41.03 22.24 -3.05
CA ALA A 443 42.19 22.55 -3.86
C ALA A 443 41.94 22.25 -5.35
N CYS A 444 41.38 21.08 -5.68
CA CYS A 444 40.98 20.74 -7.06
C CYS A 444 39.92 21.70 -7.61
N ASN A 445 38.88 21.94 -6.82
CA ASN A 445 37.79 22.85 -7.18
C ASN A 445 38.26 24.27 -7.47
N ASN A 446 39.32 24.74 -6.80
CA ASN A 446 39.84 26.08 -7.01
C ASN A 446 40.63 26.22 -8.33
N GLU A 447 41.05 25.11 -8.93
CA GLU A 447 41.70 25.06 -10.25
C GLU A 447 40.71 24.92 -11.42
N GLY A 448 39.39 24.84 -11.17
CA GLY A 448 38.37 24.70 -12.22
C GLY A 448 37.65 23.35 -12.26
N TYR A 449 38.03 22.39 -11.41
CA TYR A 449 37.52 21.01 -11.45
C TYR A 449 36.34 20.83 -10.49
N ALA A 450 35.12 21.22 -10.91
CA ALA A 450 33.94 21.23 -10.03
C ALA A 450 33.49 19.86 -9.54
N TYR A 451 33.79 18.81 -10.32
CA TYR A 451 33.41 17.42 -10.03
C TYR A 451 34.58 16.60 -9.50
N ALA A 452 35.63 17.26 -9.00
CA ALA A 452 36.76 16.57 -8.42
C ALA A 452 36.32 15.69 -7.24
N SER A 453 36.86 14.47 -7.21
CA SER A 453 36.60 13.48 -6.19
C SER A 453 37.91 13.06 -5.53
N VAL A 454 37.95 13.08 -4.20
CA VAL A 454 39.08 12.60 -3.41
C VAL A 454 38.62 11.43 -2.57
N VAL A 455 39.11 10.24 -2.89
CA VAL A 455 38.72 9.01 -2.20
C VAL A 455 39.85 8.59 -1.24
N PRO A 456 39.62 8.62 0.08
CA PRO A 456 40.60 8.13 1.04
C PRO A 456 40.57 6.60 1.10
N GLN A 457 41.74 5.98 1.03
CA GLN A 457 41.94 4.55 1.27
C GLN A 457 42.74 4.38 2.56
N THR A 458 42.14 3.70 3.54
CA THR A 458 42.76 3.44 4.84
C THR A 458 43.08 1.96 4.96
N VAL A 459 44.35 1.62 5.16
CA VAL A 459 44.81 0.24 5.31
C VAL A 459 45.37 0.07 6.72
N PRO A 460 44.67 -0.64 7.62
CA PRO A 460 45.19 -0.93 8.95
C PRO A 460 46.28 -2.00 8.91
N ASP A 461 47.40 -1.71 9.57
CA ASP A 461 48.43 -2.68 9.92
C ASP A 461 48.23 -3.11 11.38
N GLU A 462 47.72 -4.31 11.57
CA GLU A 462 47.45 -4.85 12.91
C GLU A 462 48.70 -5.19 13.72
N LYS A 463 49.84 -5.44 13.06
CA LYS A 463 51.10 -5.80 13.73
C LYS A 463 51.73 -4.56 14.35
N ASP A 464 51.81 -3.49 13.56
CA ASP A 464 52.42 -2.23 13.99
C ASP A 464 51.42 -1.26 14.64
N GLN A 465 50.13 -1.63 14.68
CA GLN A 465 49.02 -0.81 15.17
C GLN A 465 49.02 0.59 14.54
N LYS A 466 49.16 0.62 13.21
CA LYS A 466 49.15 1.87 12.42
C LYS A 466 48.11 1.79 11.32
N VAL A 467 47.56 2.94 10.93
CA VAL A 467 46.70 3.03 9.73
C VAL A 467 47.40 3.87 8.69
N ASN A 468 47.72 3.24 7.55
CA ASN A 468 48.24 3.94 6.39
C ASN A 468 47.08 4.57 5.63
N VAL A 469 47.25 5.83 5.20
CA VAL A 469 46.21 6.60 4.52
C VAL A 469 46.70 7.02 3.15
N THR A 470 45.97 6.66 2.11
CA THR A 470 46.25 7.11 0.73
C THR A 470 45.06 7.87 0.19
N TYR A 471 45.25 9.14 -0.15
CA TYR A 471 44.23 9.96 -0.79
C TYR A 471 44.40 9.86 -2.31
N ASN A 472 43.43 9.25 -2.99
CA ASN A 472 43.44 9.19 -4.44
C ASN A 472 42.62 10.35 -5.02
N ILE A 473 43.28 11.23 -5.77
CA ILE A 473 42.66 12.40 -6.40
C ILE A 473 42.26 12.05 -7.83
N ASP A 474 40.97 12.26 -8.14
CA ASP A 474 40.43 12.31 -9.50
C ASP A 474 39.89 13.72 -9.72
N LYS A 475 40.48 14.46 -10.65
CA LYS A 475 40.07 15.84 -10.94
C LYS A 475 38.81 15.89 -11.81
N GLY A 476 38.55 14.88 -12.62
CA GLY A 476 37.54 14.96 -13.67
C GLY A 476 37.80 16.11 -14.66
N SER A 477 36.73 16.67 -15.22
CA SER A 477 36.80 17.70 -16.27
C SER A 477 36.75 19.13 -15.72
N LEU A 478 37.36 20.07 -16.45
CA LEU A 478 37.24 21.50 -16.20
C LEU A 478 35.79 21.96 -16.40
N VAL A 479 35.33 22.85 -15.53
CA VAL A 479 33.98 23.38 -15.55
C VAL A 479 34.04 24.90 -15.57
N TYR A 480 33.22 25.50 -16.44
CA TYR A 480 33.06 26.93 -16.58
C TYR A 480 31.65 27.35 -16.14
N ILE A 481 31.55 28.53 -15.55
CA ILE A 481 30.28 29.12 -15.15
C ILE A 481 29.64 29.73 -16.38
N ASN A 482 28.71 29.02 -17.02
CA ASN A 482 28.08 29.52 -18.25
C ASN A 482 27.15 30.72 -17.99
N ARG A 483 26.20 30.56 -17.04
CA ARG A 483 25.21 31.59 -16.73
C ARG A 483 24.91 31.63 -15.23
N ILE A 484 24.76 32.83 -14.69
CA ILE A 484 24.34 33.08 -13.32
C ILE A 484 22.93 33.70 -13.34
N SER A 485 21.94 32.89 -13.00
CA SER A 485 20.54 33.31 -12.86
C SER A 485 20.23 33.64 -11.40
N ILE A 486 19.70 34.84 -11.17
CA ILE A 486 19.26 35.30 -9.85
C ILE A 486 17.73 35.33 -9.88
N ILE A 487 17.10 34.63 -8.92
CA ILE A 487 15.65 34.48 -8.82
C ILE A 487 15.17 34.81 -7.39
N GLY A 488 13.90 35.17 -7.23
CA GLY A 488 13.29 35.46 -5.92
C GLY A 488 13.56 36.87 -5.37
N ASN A 489 14.36 37.68 -6.06
CA ASN A 489 14.69 39.04 -5.66
C ASN A 489 13.59 40.06 -6.06
N THR A 490 12.44 40.00 -5.39
CA THR A 490 11.28 40.88 -5.69
C THR A 490 11.49 42.33 -5.24
N LYS A 491 12.21 42.54 -4.13
CA LYS A 491 12.51 43.87 -3.56
C LYS A 491 13.90 44.40 -3.95
N THR A 492 14.86 43.51 -4.17
CA THR A 492 16.27 43.86 -4.39
C THR A 492 16.63 43.75 -5.87
N ARG A 493 17.24 44.80 -6.45
CA ARG A 493 17.68 44.78 -7.85
C ARG A 493 18.77 43.75 -8.09
N ASP A 494 18.72 43.03 -9.22
CA ASP A 494 19.70 41.99 -9.62
C ASP A 494 21.16 42.49 -9.49
N LYS A 495 21.47 43.69 -10.00
CA LYS A 495 22.82 44.29 -9.94
C LYS A 495 23.38 44.40 -8.51
N VAL A 496 22.53 44.55 -7.50
CA VAL A 496 22.94 44.65 -6.09
C VAL A 496 23.43 43.30 -5.57
N ILE A 497 22.84 42.21 -6.03
CA ILE A 497 23.25 40.83 -5.73
C ILE A 497 24.48 40.48 -6.57
N ARG A 498 24.42 40.74 -7.88
CA ARG A 498 25.48 40.38 -8.83
C ARG A 498 26.84 40.99 -8.49
N ARG A 499 26.88 42.24 -8.00
CA ARG A 499 28.13 42.90 -7.57
C ARG A 499 28.79 42.28 -6.34
N GLN A 500 28.07 41.46 -5.57
CA GLN A 500 28.63 40.76 -4.40
C GLN A 500 29.26 39.43 -4.78
N LEU A 501 28.99 38.93 -5.98
CA LEU A 501 29.57 37.69 -6.47
C LEU A 501 31.05 37.92 -6.83
N ALA A 502 31.92 37.05 -6.33
CA ALA A 502 33.33 36.98 -6.70
C ALA A 502 33.57 36.11 -7.94
N ILE A 503 32.51 35.44 -8.42
CA ILE A 503 32.48 34.67 -9.67
C ILE A 503 31.77 35.45 -10.78
N MET A 504 32.18 35.24 -12.02
CA MET A 504 31.55 35.82 -13.21
C MET A 504 31.17 34.73 -14.22
N GLU A 505 30.25 35.04 -15.12
CA GLU A 505 29.95 34.17 -16.27
C GLU A 505 31.21 34.10 -17.17
N GLY A 506 31.58 32.90 -17.58
CA GLY A 506 32.84 32.60 -18.28
C GLY A 506 34.01 32.22 -17.36
N ASP A 507 33.94 32.48 -16.05
CA ASP A 507 34.99 32.05 -15.11
C ASP A 507 35.08 30.52 -15.03
N LEU A 508 36.29 30.01 -14.82
CA LEU A 508 36.48 28.66 -14.30
C LEU A 508 35.82 28.53 -12.92
N TYR A 509 35.26 27.35 -12.66
CA TYR A 509 34.70 27.03 -11.36
C TYR A 509 35.75 27.24 -10.25
N ASN A 510 35.34 27.87 -9.15
CA ASN A 510 36.22 28.08 -8.00
C ASN A 510 35.39 28.09 -6.71
N ARG A 511 35.56 27.07 -5.88
CA ARG A 511 34.78 26.88 -4.65
C ARG A 511 35.01 28.02 -3.65
N ARG A 512 36.22 28.56 -3.53
CA ARG A 512 36.50 29.72 -2.65
C ARG A 512 35.77 30.98 -3.10
N LYS A 513 35.79 31.31 -4.40
CA LYS A 513 35.03 32.45 -4.94
C LYS A 513 33.53 32.26 -4.72
N LEU A 514 33.00 31.05 -4.93
CA LEU A 514 31.59 30.73 -4.65
C LEU A 514 31.23 30.92 -3.17
N LYS A 515 32.02 30.35 -2.26
CA LYS A 515 31.81 30.49 -0.81
C LYS A 515 31.90 31.95 -0.36
N SER A 516 32.87 32.71 -0.88
CA SER A 516 33.00 34.15 -0.61
C SER A 516 31.78 34.92 -1.11
N SER A 517 31.27 34.59 -2.30
CA SER A 517 30.05 35.18 -2.86
C SER A 517 28.84 34.94 -1.95
N TYR A 518 28.66 33.71 -1.49
CA TYR A 518 27.59 33.35 -0.55
C TYR A 518 27.71 34.12 0.77
N MET A 519 28.90 34.16 1.36
CA MET A 519 29.15 34.89 2.62
C MET A 519 28.88 36.39 2.49
N ARG A 520 29.27 37.03 1.37
CA ARG A 520 28.98 38.45 1.12
C ARG A 520 27.48 38.71 1.00
N LEU A 521 26.74 37.80 0.38
CA LEU A 521 25.29 37.91 0.25
C LEU A 521 24.56 37.74 1.58
N THR A 522 24.94 36.75 2.40
CA THR A 522 24.32 36.53 3.72
C THR A 522 24.63 37.69 4.68
N GLN A 523 25.82 38.28 4.60
CA GLN A 523 26.19 39.46 5.40
C GLN A 523 25.34 40.70 5.12
N LEU A 524 24.70 40.81 3.95
CA LEU A 524 23.80 41.92 3.66
C LEU A 524 22.50 41.88 4.50
N ARG A 525 22.12 40.71 5.04
CA ARG A 525 20.86 40.49 5.79
C ARG A 525 19.60 40.93 5.03
N TYR A 526 19.65 40.97 3.70
CA TYR A 526 18.51 41.31 2.83
C TYR A 526 17.69 40.08 2.43
N PHE A 527 18.19 38.88 2.72
CA PHE A 527 17.66 37.61 2.26
C PHE A 527 17.60 36.67 3.47
N SER A 528 16.50 35.92 3.57
CA SER A 528 16.18 34.97 4.65
C SER A 528 16.18 33.55 4.13
#